data_AF-A0A1X7FZY6-F1
#
_entry.id   AF-A0A1X7FZY6-F1
#
_cell.length_a   1.000
_cell.length_b   1.000
_cell.length_c   1.000
_cell.angle_alpha   90.00
_cell.angle_beta   90.00
_cell.angle_gamma   90.00
#
_symmetry.space_group_name_H-M   'P 1'
#
loop_
_entity.id
_entity.type
_entity.pdbx_description
1 polymer ?
#
loop_
_entity_poly.entity_id
_entity_poly.type
_entity_poly.pdbx_seq_one_letter_code
_entity_poly.pdbx_strand_id
1 'polypeptide(L)'
;MAGHEATVEWQLDDGDFAKGRYSRAHTLSFDGGATVLGSSSPAVVPLPFSDAAGVDPEEALIASASACHMLWFLDHARRAGLIVERYRDHAVGKMGKGADGRIAITRITLSPEIAFGGDAPDAATVEALHHKAHDDCFIANSLKTEIVVETR
;
A
#
# COMPACT_ATOMS: atom_id res chain seq x y z
N MET A 1 -3.10 22.26 9.51
CA MET A 1 -3.20 20.96 8.82
C MET A 1 -2.08 20.91 7.81
N ALA A 2 -1.34 19.80 7.72
CA ALA A 2 -0.31 19.63 6.70
C ALA A 2 -0.97 19.17 5.39
N GLY A 3 -0.56 19.74 4.26
CA GLY A 3 -0.91 19.23 2.95
C GLY A 3 0.07 18.13 2.54
N HIS A 4 -0.41 17.14 1.79
CA HIS A 4 0.41 16.11 1.15
C HIS A 4 0.12 16.15 -0.35
N GLU A 5 1.16 16.19 -1.17
CA GLU A 5 1.04 16.42 -2.61
C GLU A 5 1.75 15.31 -3.41
N ALA A 6 1.15 14.96 -4.54
CA ALA A 6 1.73 14.10 -5.56
C ALA A 6 1.34 14.64 -6.94
N THR A 7 2.30 14.65 -7.86
CA THR A 7 2.07 15.01 -9.26
C THR A 7 2.09 13.73 -10.09
N VAL A 8 1.07 13.55 -10.94
CA VAL A 8 0.98 12.45 -11.90
C VAL A 8 1.10 13.04 -13.29
N GLU A 9 2.10 12.63 -14.04
CA GLU A 9 2.33 13.12 -15.40
C GLU A 9 2.39 11.96 -16.39
N TRP A 10 1.45 11.98 -17.34
CA TRP A 10 1.42 11.11 -18.51
C TRP A 10 1.48 11.97 -19.77
N GLN A 11 2.23 11.51 -20.75
CA GLN A 11 2.27 12.10 -22.08
C GLN A 11 2.16 11.03 -23.15
N LEU A 12 1.59 11.39 -24.29
CA LEU A 12 1.56 10.52 -25.45
C LEU A 12 2.92 10.57 -26.16
N ASP A 13 3.70 9.49 -26.05
CA ASP A 13 4.95 9.37 -26.80
C ASP A 13 4.71 8.83 -28.23
N ASP A 14 4.28 7.57 -28.32
CA ASP A 14 3.90 6.89 -29.56
C ASP A 14 2.54 6.19 -29.37
N GLY A 15 1.89 5.87 -30.47
CA GLY A 15 0.65 5.11 -30.50
C GLY A 15 -0.59 5.89 -30.93
N ASP A 16 -1.67 5.14 -31.10
CA ASP A 16 -2.96 5.64 -31.55
C ASP A 16 -3.90 5.74 -30.35
N PHE A 17 -3.90 6.92 -29.71
CA PHE A 17 -4.69 7.20 -28.50
C PHE A 17 -6.18 6.87 -28.71
N ALA A 18 -6.74 7.34 -29.83
CA ALA A 18 -8.15 7.16 -30.13
C ALA A 18 -8.55 5.69 -30.31
N LYS A 19 -7.62 4.83 -30.74
CA LYS A 19 -7.84 3.37 -30.84
C LYS A 19 -7.38 2.60 -29.60
N GLY A 20 -7.00 3.29 -28.52
CA GLY A 20 -6.58 2.68 -27.27
C GLY A 20 -5.18 2.06 -27.29
N ARG A 21 -4.40 2.29 -28.35
CA ARG A 21 -3.08 1.67 -28.58
C ARG A 21 -1.97 2.64 -28.19
N TYR A 22 -1.84 2.91 -26.90
CA TYR A 22 -0.86 3.84 -26.33
C TYR A 22 -0.32 3.28 -25.01
N SER A 23 0.87 3.72 -24.60
CA SER A 23 1.47 3.33 -23.33
C SER A 23 0.75 3.95 -22.13
N ARG A 24 0.55 3.20 -21.06
CA ARG A 24 0.06 3.68 -19.76
C ARG A 24 1.20 4.05 -18.80
N ALA A 25 2.45 3.90 -19.23
CA ALA A 25 3.61 4.36 -18.47
C ALA A 25 3.50 5.86 -18.20
N HIS A 26 3.73 6.27 -16.96
CA HIS A 26 3.65 7.65 -16.50
C HIS A 26 4.60 7.86 -15.32
N THR A 27 4.71 9.08 -14.82
CA THR A 27 5.55 9.39 -13.65
C THR A 27 4.69 9.81 -12.47
N LEU A 28 5.13 9.39 -11.28
CA LEU A 28 4.61 9.81 -9.98
C LEU A 28 5.71 10.58 -9.25
N SER A 29 5.52 11.88 -9.04
CA SER A 29 6.50 12.75 -8.37
C SER A 29 5.95 13.27 -7.04
N PHE A 30 6.79 13.26 -6.01
CA PHE A 30 6.45 13.66 -4.64
C PHE A 30 7.24 14.88 -4.19
N ASP A 31 6.72 15.61 -3.20
CA ASP A 31 7.25 16.87 -2.68
C ASP A 31 8.73 16.82 -2.23
N GLY A 32 9.19 15.67 -1.74
CA GLY A 32 10.59 15.43 -1.37
C GLY A 32 11.55 15.17 -2.55
N GLY A 33 11.08 15.24 -3.79
CA GLY A 33 11.87 15.02 -5.01
C GLY A 33 11.94 13.56 -5.49
N ALA A 34 11.31 12.62 -4.78
CA ALA A 34 11.20 11.24 -5.23
C ALA A 34 10.32 11.17 -6.48
N THR A 35 10.76 10.39 -7.48
CA THR A 35 9.98 10.10 -8.68
C THR A 35 9.98 8.60 -8.94
N VAL A 36 8.80 8.05 -9.24
CA VAL A 36 8.58 6.62 -9.45
C VAL A 36 7.90 6.42 -10.81
N LEU A 37 8.29 5.36 -11.52
CA LEU A 37 7.59 4.92 -12.72
C LEU A 37 6.23 4.35 -12.31
N GLY A 38 5.16 4.90 -12.86
CA GLY A 38 3.80 4.39 -12.74
C GLY A 38 3.32 3.72 -14.02
N SER A 39 2.37 2.80 -13.90
CA SER A 39 1.65 2.22 -15.04
C SER A 39 0.25 1.79 -14.61
N SER A 40 -0.60 1.37 -15.55
CA SER A 40 -1.74 0.51 -15.23
C SER A 40 -1.27 -0.91 -14.94
N SER A 41 -2.03 -1.64 -14.10
CA SER A 41 -1.79 -3.07 -13.86
C SER A 41 -1.87 -3.89 -15.15
N PRO A 42 -0.91 -4.81 -15.42
CA PRO A 42 -0.96 -5.74 -16.56
C PRO A 42 -2.21 -6.65 -16.55
N ALA A 43 -2.83 -6.84 -15.37
CA ALA A 43 -4.06 -7.61 -15.22
C ALA A 43 -5.30 -6.85 -15.75
N VAL A 44 -5.23 -5.53 -15.84
CA VAL A 44 -6.33 -4.66 -16.31
C VAL A 44 -6.10 -4.21 -17.75
N VAL A 45 -4.87 -3.79 -18.06
CA VAL A 45 -4.46 -3.39 -19.41
C VAL A 45 -3.30 -4.29 -19.83
N PRO A 46 -3.44 -5.10 -20.90
CA PRO A 46 -2.40 -6.06 -21.26
C PRO A 46 -1.16 -5.38 -21.86
N LEU A 47 -0.03 -6.10 -21.78
CA LEU A 47 1.17 -5.79 -22.55
C LEU A 47 0.85 -5.78 -24.06
N PRO A 48 1.47 -4.89 -24.85
CA PRO A 48 2.54 -3.96 -24.48
C PRO A 48 2.04 -2.58 -24.02
N PHE A 49 0.76 -2.42 -23.70
CA PHE A 49 0.19 -1.11 -23.37
C PHE A 49 0.35 -0.73 -21.89
N SER A 50 0.55 -1.69 -21.00
CA SER A 50 1.07 -1.49 -19.65
C SER A 50 2.61 -1.61 -19.63
N ASP A 51 3.25 -1.03 -18.64
CA ASP A 51 4.64 -1.31 -18.27
C ASP A 51 4.67 -2.11 -16.97
N ALA A 52 5.18 -3.34 -17.01
CA ALA A 52 5.24 -4.25 -15.86
C ALA A 52 6.29 -3.84 -14.81
N ALA A 53 7.18 -2.89 -15.13
CA ALA A 53 8.12 -2.32 -14.16
C ALA A 53 7.53 -1.11 -13.41
N GLY A 54 6.41 -0.54 -13.90
CA GLY A 54 5.75 0.59 -13.28
C GLY A 54 4.83 0.16 -12.14
N VAL A 55 4.82 0.94 -11.05
CA VAL A 55 3.90 0.74 -9.93
C VAL A 55 2.49 1.04 -10.41
N ASP A 56 1.56 0.10 -10.22
CA ASP A 56 0.15 0.35 -10.50
C ASP A 56 -0.60 0.99 -9.32
N PRO A 57 -1.74 1.68 -9.57
CA PRO A 57 -2.47 2.36 -8.50
C PRO A 57 -2.96 1.41 -7.41
N GLU A 58 -3.30 0.17 -7.77
CA GLU A 58 -3.75 -0.84 -6.82
C GLU A 58 -2.62 -1.23 -5.85
N GLU A 59 -1.43 -1.53 -6.38
CA GLU A 59 -0.21 -1.81 -5.63
C GLU A 59 0.21 -0.62 -4.75
N ALA A 60 0.18 0.61 -5.29
CA ALA A 60 0.51 1.82 -4.54
C ALA A 60 -0.42 2.04 -3.34
N LEU A 61 -1.72 1.76 -3.49
CA LEU A 61 -2.69 1.87 -2.41
C LEU A 61 -2.44 0.81 -1.32
N ILE A 62 -2.19 -0.44 -1.71
CA ILE A 62 -1.86 -1.53 -0.78
C ILE A 62 -0.57 -1.21 0.00
N ALA A 63 0.46 -0.75 -0.71
CA ALA A 63 1.73 -0.35 -0.10
C ALA A 63 1.55 0.80 0.89
N SER A 64 0.72 1.80 0.56
CA SER A 64 0.42 2.93 1.45
C SER A 64 -0.28 2.48 2.74
N ALA A 65 -1.24 1.55 2.63
CA ALA A 65 -1.94 0.98 3.79
C ALA A 65 -0.99 0.18 4.70
N SER A 66 -0.17 -0.69 4.10
CA SER A 66 0.85 -1.48 4.82
C SER A 66 1.88 -0.59 5.52
N ALA A 67 2.41 0.42 4.83
CA ALA A 67 3.40 1.33 5.39
C ALA A 67 2.82 2.18 6.54
N CYS A 68 1.59 2.67 6.41
CA CYS A 68 0.90 3.40 7.48
C CYS A 68 0.76 2.54 8.74
N HIS A 69 0.27 1.31 8.60
CA HIS A 69 0.14 0.38 9.72
C HIS A 69 1.51 0.09 10.37
N MET A 70 2.52 -0.23 9.56
CA MET A 70 3.89 -0.45 10.02
C MET A 70 4.43 0.72 10.85
N LEU A 71 4.28 1.96 10.38
CA LEU A 71 4.80 3.13 11.08
C LEU A 71 4.16 3.31 12.46
N TRP A 72 2.86 3.05 12.58
CA TRP A 72 2.17 3.07 13.87
C TRP A 72 2.59 1.90 14.76
N PHE A 73 2.73 0.70 14.20
CA PHE A 73 3.21 -0.47 14.94
C PHE A 73 4.59 -0.21 15.55
N LEU A 74 5.53 0.31 14.74
CA LEU A 74 6.89 0.64 15.19
C LEU A 74 6.88 1.71 16.29
N ASP A 75 6.04 2.74 16.19
CA ASP A 75 5.90 3.75 17.23
C ASP A 75 5.33 3.17 18.53
N HIS A 76 4.32 2.30 18.45
CA HIS A 76 3.77 1.66 19.64
C HIS A 76 4.75 0.67 20.29
N ALA A 77 5.46 -0.13 19.48
CA ALA A 77 6.47 -1.07 19.96
C ALA A 77 7.58 -0.34 20.72
N ARG A 78 8.13 0.77 20.18
CA ARG A 78 9.17 1.54 20.89
C ARG A 78 8.65 2.13 22.21
N ARG A 79 7.38 2.58 22.24
CA ARG A 79 6.77 3.13 23.47
C ARG A 79 6.54 2.06 24.54
N ALA A 80 6.35 0.80 24.12
CA ALA A 80 6.29 -0.35 24.99
C ALA A 80 7.68 -0.86 25.44
N GLY A 81 8.77 -0.20 25.00
CA GLY A 81 10.15 -0.60 25.34
C GLY A 81 10.66 -1.79 24.53
N LEU A 82 9.95 -2.20 23.47
CA LEU A 82 10.37 -3.28 22.58
C LEU A 82 11.31 -2.75 21.51
N ILE A 83 12.29 -3.58 21.14
CA ILE A 83 13.22 -3.29 20.04
C ILE A 83 12.78 -4.11 18.84
N VAL A 84 12.37 -3.45 17.76
CA VAL A 84 12.08 -4.10 16.47
C VAL A 84 13.30 -3.93 15.58
N GLU A 85 13.93 -5.04 15.20
CA GLU A 85 15.12 -5.05 14.32
C GLU A 85 14.73 -5.15 12.84
N ARG A 86 13.62 -5.82 12.56
CA ARG A 86 13.08 -5.95 11.20
C ARG A 86 11.58 -6.03 11.23
N TYR A 87 10.96 -5.33 10.28
CA TYR A 87 9.56 -5.49 9.92
C TYR A 87 9.50 -5.75 8.41
N ARG A 88 8.82 -6.81 8.01
CA ARG A 88 8.48 -7.06 6.60
C ARG A 88 7.00 -7.38 6.53
N ASP A 89 6.29 -6.78 5.60
CA ASP A 89 4.90 -7.13 5.34
C ASP A 89 4.74 -7.53 3.87
N HIS A 90 4.14 -8.69 3.65
CA HIS A 90 3.70 -9.12 2.33
C HIS A 90 2.20 -8.88 2.21
N ALA A 91 1.83 -7.61 2.01
CA ALA A 91 0.45 -7.21 1.91
C ALA A 91 -0.17 -7.58 0.55
N VAL A 92 -1.43 -8.03 0.57
CA VAL A 92 -2.18 -8.45 -0.62
C VAL A 92 -3.54 -7.77 -0.65
N GLY A 93 -3.82 -7.04 -1.73
CA GLY A 93 -5.15 -6.49 -2.01
C GLY A 93 -5.98 -7.41 -2.91
N LYS A 94 -7.30 -7.42 -2.72
CA LYS A 94 -8.25 -8.13 -3.56
C LYS A 94 -9.29 -7.17 -4.13
N MET A 95 -9.42 -7.21 -5.45
CA MET A 95 -10.49 -6.54 -6.18
C MET A 95 -11.81 -7.32 -6.04
N GLY A 96 -12.91 -6.60 -5.87
CA GLY A 96 -14.23 -7.19 -5.72
C GLY A 96 -15.34 -6.15 -5.90
N LYS A 97 -16.60 -6.60 -5.82
CA LYS A 97 -17.74 -5.69 -5.76
C LYS A 97 -17.93 -5.20 -4.32
N GLY A 98 -17.85 -3.89 -4.13
CA GLY A 98 -18.19 -3.24 -2.87
C GLY A 98 -19.69 -3.30 -2.56
N ALA A 99 -20.07 -2.85 -1.37
CA ALA A 99 -21.47 -2.82 -0.92
C ALA A 99 -22.38 -1.94 -1.81
N ASP A 100 -21.81 -0.98 -2.53
CA ASP A 100 -22.49 -0.13 -3.52
C ASP A 100 -22.52 -0.73 -4.93
N GLY A 101 -22.04 -1.96 -5.11
CA GLY A 101 -21.99 -2.70 -6.37
C GLY A 101 -20.84 -2.32 -7.30
N ARG A 102 -20.00 -1.34 -6.93
CA ARG A 102 -18.84 -0.90 -7.74
C ARG A 102 -17.63 -1.80 -7.53
N ILE A 103 -16.79 -1.90 -8.55
CA ILE A 103 -15.52 -2.61 -8.43
C ILE A 103 -14.51 -1.73 -7.70
N ALA A 104 -13.88 -2.28 -6.66
CA ALA A 104 -12.87 -1.61 -5.84
C ALA A 104 -11.93 -2.64 -5.20
N ILE A 105 -10.84 -2.19 -4.59
CA ILE A 105 -10.08 -3.01 -3.64
C ILE A 105 -10.95 -3.17 -2.40
N THR A 106 -11.59 -4.33 -2.26
CA THR A 106 -12.55 -4.59 -1.17
C THR A 106 -11.89 -5.13 0.08
N ARG A 107 -10.72 -5.76 -0.06
CA ARG A 107 -9.95 -6.30 1.06
C ARG A 107 -8.45 -6.09 0.87
N ILE A 108 -7.75 -5.73 1.94
CA ILE A 108 -6.29 -5.78 2.05
C ILE A 108 -5.94 -6.68 3.24
N THR A 109 -5.14 -7.70 2.99
CA THR A 109 -4.56 -8.54 4.04
C THR A 109 -3.12 -8.11 4.26
N LEU A 110 -2.79 -7.68 5.48
CA LEU A 110 -1.43 -7.43 5.94
C LEU A 110 -0.90 -8.73 6.57
N SER A 111 0.35 -9.11 6.26
CA SER A 111 1.03 -10.30 6.78
C SER A 111 2.40 -9.90 7.34
N PRO A 112 2.44 -9.21 8.50
CA PRO A 112 3.67 -8.73 9.09
C PRO A 112 4.52 -9.86 9.69
N GLU A 113 5.81 -9.84 9.37
CA GLU A 113 6.87 -10.67 9.92
C GLU A 113 7.85 -9.77 10.67
N ILE A 114 7.89 -9.91 12.00
CA ILE A 114 8.64 -9.02 12.90
C ILE A 114 9.78 -9.79 13.57
N ALA A 115 10.99 -9.26 13.46
CA ALA A 115 12.13 -9.69 14.27
C ALA A 115 12.31 -8.70 15.43
N PHE A 116 12.22 -9.19 16.66
CA PHE A 116 12.49 -8.42 17.87
C PHE A 116 13.94 -8.62 18.31
N GLY A 117 14.56 -7.54 18.80
CA GLY A 117 15.86 -7.61 19.45
C GLY A 117 15.71 -8.01 20.92
N GLY A 118 16.49 -8.99 21.36
CA GLY A 118 16.40 -9.56 22.71
C GLY A 118 15.26 -10.55 22.86
N ASP A 119 14.62 -10.58 24.03
CA ASP A 119 13.49 -11.47 24.30
C ASP A 119 12.25 -10.99 23.54
N ALA A 120 11.69 -11.89 22.71
CA ALA A 120 10.46 -11.60 22.00
C ALA A 120 9.28 -11.45 22.98
N PRO A 121 8.40 -10.46 22.78
CA PRO A 121 7.15 -10.36 23.54
C PRO A 121 6.25 -11.57 23.28
N ASP A 122 5.29 -11.80 24.18
CA ASP A 122 4.27 -12.81 23.93
C ASP A 122 3.32 -12.41 22.78
N ALA A 123 2.65 -13.41 22.21
CA ALA A 123 1.75 -13.21 21.08
C ALA A 123 0.60 -12.23 21.39
N ALA A 124 0.12 -12.20 22.64
CA ALA A 124 -0.95 -11.29 23.05
C ALA A 124 -0.52 -9.82 23.02
N THR A 125 0.74 -9.55 23.42
CA THR A 125 1.33 -8.23 23.34
C THR A 125 1.49 -7.78 21.89
N VAL A 126 1.97 -8.67 21.01
CA VAL A 126 2.13 -8.37 19.57
C VAL A 126 0.77 -8.06 18.93
N GLU A 127 -0.25 -8.88 19.21
CA GLU A 127 -1.61 -8.69 18.72
C GLU A 127 -2.20 -7.34 19.18
N ALA A 128 -2.03 -7.00 20.46
CA ALA A 128 -2.51 -5.72 21.00
C ALA A 128 -1.83 -4.51 20.31
N LEU A 129 -0.53 -4.64 19.95
CA LEU A 129 0.18 -3.60 19.19
C LEU A 129 -0.35 -3.48 17.76
N HIS A 130 -0.64 -4.59 17.08
CA HIS A 130 -1.24 -4.55 15.74
C HIS A 130 -2.65 -3.95 15.73
N HIS A 131 -3.48 -4.28 16.72
CA HIS A 131 -4.81 -3.70 16.85
C HIS A 131 -4.72 -2.19 17.06
N LYS A 132 -3.88 -1.74 17.99
CA LYS A 132 -3.68 -0.32 18.25
C LYS A 132 -3.16 0.43 17.01
N ALA A 133 -2.20 -0.17 16.31
CA ALA A 133 -1.66 0.40 15.08
C ALA A 133 -2.69 0.50 13.95
N HIS A 134 -3.63 -0.45 13.88
CA HIS A 134 -4.73 -0.42 12.93
C HIS A 134 -5.69 0.73 13.24
N ASP A 135 -6.09 0.89 14.51
CA ASP A 135 -6.99 1.96 14.94
C ASP A 135 -6.40 3.36 14.69
N ASP A 136 -5.10 3.53 14.93
CA ASP A 136 -4.41 4.81 14.76
C ASP A 136 -4.01 5.09 13.28
N CYS A 137 -4.06 4.09 12.39
CA CYS A 137 -3.63 4.26 11.00
C CYS A 137 -4.56 5.14 10.17
N PHE A 138 -4.03 6.29 9.73
CA PHE A 138 -4.74 7.25 8.90
C PHE A 138 -5.28 6.66 7.59
N ILE A 139 -4.53 5.77 6.93
CA ILE A 139 -4.95 5.16 5.66
C ILE A 139 -6.09 4.17 5.89
N ALA A 140 -6.01 3.33 6.94
CA ALA A 140 -7.11 2.44 7.31
C ALA A 140 -8.40 3.24 7.60
N ASN A 141 -8.27 4.34 8.34
CA ASN A 141 -9.36 5.26 8.65
C ASN A 141 -9.91 6.04 7.45
N SER A 142 -9.22 6.02 6.31
CA SER A 142 -9.60 6.77 5.10
C SER A 142 -10.27 5.90 4.03
N LEU A 143 -10.21 4.57 4.16
CA LEU A 143 -10.68 3.63 3.15
C LEU A 143 -11.95 2.90 3.58
N LYS A 144 -12.80 2.56 2.61
CA LYS A 144 -13.94 1.63 2.82
C LYS A 144 -13.52 0.16 2.78
N THR A 145 -12.28 -0.10 2.39
CA THR A 145 -11.68 -1.41 2.21
C THR A 145 -11.55 -2.13 3.56
N GLU A 146 -11.94 -3.40 3.62
CA GLU A 146 -11.66 -4.24 4.79
C GLU A 146 -10.14 -4.45 4.88
N ILE A 147 -9.49 -3.96 5.94
CA ILE A 147 -8.07 -4.22 6.17
C ILE A 147 -7.93 -5.18 7.34
N VAL A 148 -7.35 -6.35 7.10
CA VAL A 148 -7.12 -7.38 8.12
C VAL A 148 -5.63 -7.60 8.35
N VAL A 149 -5.25 -7.93 9.57
CA VAL A 149 -3.87 -8.30 9.93
C VAL A 149 -3.84 -9.79 10.22
N GLU A 150 -2.97 -10.52 9.52
CA GLU A 150 -2.71 -11.93 9.74
C GLU A 150 -1.30 -12.07 10.34
N THR A 151 -1.21 -12.09 11.68
CA THR A 151 0.06 -12.31 12.38
C THR A 151 0.54 -13.74 12.16
N ARG A 152 1.81 -13.90 11.78
CA ARG A 152 2.46 -15.21 11.57
C ARG A 152 3.51 -15.49 12.61
#